data_AF-A0A355RC10-F1
#
_entry.id   AF-A0A355RC10-F1
#
_cell.length_a   1.000
_cell.length_b   1.000
_cell.length_c   1.000
_cell.angle_alpha   90.00
_cell.angle_beta   90.00
_cell.angle_gamma   90.00
#
_symmetry.space_group_name_H-M   'P 1'
#
loop_
_entity.id
_entity.type
_entity.pdbx_description
1 polymer ?
#
loop_
_entity_poly.entity_id
_entity_poly.type
_entity_poly.pdbx_seq_one_letter_code
_entity_poly.pdbx_strand_id
1 'polypeptide(L)' 'MTALAPVLKQRIAQTGPIAISEYMQTCLLHPKHGYYTTQAVFGRQGDFVTAPEISQMFGELLGLCLAQT' A
#
# COMPACT_ATOMS: atom_id res chain seq x y z
N MET A 1 -15.58 -3.94 -12.54
CA MET A 1 -15.63 -3.94 -11.05
C MET A 1 -14.43 -4.72 -10.53
N THR A 2 -13.77 -4.27 -9.46
CA THR A 2 -12.61 -4.97 -8.88
C THR A 2 -13.04 -6.30 -8.25
N ALA A 3 -12.15 -7.31 -8.28
CA ALA A 3 -12.43 -8.62 -7.68
C ALA A 3 -12.67 -8.56 -6.15
N LEU A 4 -12.20 -7.50 -5.49
CA LEU A 4 -12.34 -7.29 -4.04
C LEU A 4 -13.70 -6.70 -3.62
N ALA A 5 -14.37 -5.98 -4.52
CA ALA A 5 -15.68 -5.37 -4.23
C ALA A 5 -16.75 -6.36 -3.73
N PRO A 6 -16.96 -7.55 -4.34
CA PRO A 6 -17.93 -8.51 -3.83
C PRO A 6 -17.58 -9.03 -2.43
N VAL A 7 -16.29 -9.23 -2.12
CA VAL A 7 -15.82 -9.68 -0.80
C VAL A 7 -16.20 -8.68 0.29
N LEU A 8 -15.95 -7.38 0.05
CA LEU A 8 -16.29 -6.32 1.00
C LEU A 8 -17.81 -6.17 1.18
N LYS A 9 -18.58 -6.25 0.09
CA LYS A 9 -20.05 -6.20 0.16
C LYS A 9 -20.60 -7.36 0.97
N GLN A 10 -20.09 -8.57 0.75
CA GLN A 10 -20.51 -9.76 1.50
C GLN A 10 -20.21 -9.62 2.99
N ARG A 11 -19.00 -9.13 3.34
CA ARG A 11 -18.63 -8.89 4.73
C ARG A 11 -19.57 -7.89 5.41
N ILE A 12 -19.80 -6.73 4.77
CA ILE A 12 -20.68 -5.69 5.32
C ILE A 12 -22.11 -6.22 5.50
N ALA A 13 -22.61 -7.04 4.56
CA ALA A 13 -23.93 -7.65 4.69
C ALA A 13 -24.02 -8.64 5.87
N GLN A 14 -22.93 -9.31 6.23
CA GLN A 14 -22.89 -10.32 7.30
C GLN A 14 -22.59 -9.73 8.69
N THR A 15 -21.68 -8.75 8.76
CA THR A 15 -21.16 -8.23 10.04
C THR A 15 -21.62 -6.80 10.33
N GLY A 16 -22.38 -6.18 9.42
CA GLY A 16 -22.75 -4.78 9.49
C GLY A 16 -21.67 -3.83 8.94
N PRO A 17 -21.87 -2.51 9.07
CA PRO A 17 -20.91 -1.51 8.60
C PRO A 17 -19.50 -1.74 9.17
N ILE A 18 -18.50 -1.54 8.34
CA ILE A 18 -17.08 -1.65 8.73
C ILE A 18 -16.46 -0.26 8.89
N ALA A 19 -15.43 -0.16 9.72
CA ALA A 19 -14.65 1.06 9.83
C ALA A 19 -13.92 1.36 8.52
N ILE A 20 -13.69 2.64 8.22
CA ILE A 20 -12.88 3.05 7.06
C ILE A 20 -11.47 2.46 7.13
N SER A 21 -10.88 2.36 8.32
CA SER A 21 -9.56 1.73 8.51
C SER A 21 -9.53 0.29 8.02
N GLU A 22 -10.58 -0.48 8.30
CA GLU A 22 -10.71 -1.88 7.89
C GLU A 22 -10.93 -2.01 6.38
N TYR A 23 -11.74 -1.12 5.79
CA TYR A 23 -11.89 -1.01 4.35
C TYR A 23 -10.54 -0.73 3.68
N MET A 24 -9.80 0.29 4.16
CA MET A 24 -8.50 0.68 3.62
C MET A 24 -7.48 -0.44 3.76
N GLN A 25 -7.38 -1.06 4.94
CA GLN A 25 -6.50 -2.21 5.17
C GLN A 25 -6.79 -3.33 4.16
N THR A 26 -8.06 -3.64 3.93
CA THR A 26 -8.45 -4.69 2.97
C THR A 26 -8.10 -4.28 1.53
N CYS A 27 -8.43 -3.06 1.10
CA CYS A 27 -8.11 -2.56 -0.23
C CYS A 27 -6.60 -2.53 -0.51
N LEU A 28 -5.79 -2.19 0.49
CA LEU A 28 -4.35 -2.06 0.35
C LEU A 28 -3.62 -3.39 0.46
N LEU A 29 -4.05 -4.28 1.36
CA LEU A 29 -3.26 -5.43 1.82
C LEU A 29 -3.98 -6.80 1.69
N HIS A 30 -5.13 -6.88 1.01
CA HIS A 30 -5.78 -8.18 0.81
C HIS A 30 -4.84 -9.16 0.08
N PRO A 31 -4.66 -10.41 0.57
CA PRO A 31 -3.58 -11.30 0.11
C PRO A 31 -3.63 -11.65 -1.38
N LYS A 32 -4.80 -11.54 -2.03
CA LYS A 32 -4.97 -11.83 -3.46
C LYS A 32 -5.33 -10.62 -4.33
N HIS A 33 -5.79 -9.53 -3.71
CA HIS A 33 -6.44 -8.43 -4.43
C HIS A 33 -6.05 -7.06 -3.89
N GLY A 34 -5.16 -7.02 -2.90
CA GLY A 34 -4.65 -5.80 -2.31
C GLY A 34 -3.77 -5.07 -3.31
N TYR A 35 -3.88 -3.75 -3.31
CA TYR A 35 -3.10 -2.87 -4.16
C TYR A 35 -1.59 -3.12 -4.04
N TYR A 36 -1.06 -3.19 -2.81
CA TYR A 36 0.37 -3.44 -2.56
C TYR A 36 0.78 -4.92 -2.68
N THR A 37 -0.18 -5.84 -2.79
CA THR A 37 0.12 -7.29 -2.87
C THR A 37 0.23 -7.79 -4.30
N THR A 38 -0.43 -7.11 -5.24
CA THR A 38 -0.65 -7.66 -6.59
C THR A 38 0.25 -7.04 -7.67
N GLN A 39 0.90 -5.92 -7.38
CA GLN A 39 1.56 -5.10 -8.41
C GLN A 39 2.84 -4.47 -7.85
N ALA A 40 3.83 -4.26 -8.73
CA ALA A 40 4.95 -3.40 -8.43
C ALA A 40 4.51 -1.94 -8.62
N VAL A 41 4.23 -1.25 -7.50
CA VAL A 41 3.60 0.08 -7.52
C VAL A 41 4.58 1.25 -7.44
N PHE A 42 5.85 0.98 -7.12
CA PHE A 42 6.88 2.00 -6.93
C PHE A 42 7.74 2.20 -8.17
N GLY A 43 8.27 3.42 -8.34
CA GLY A 43 9.28 3.76 -9.33
C GLY A 43 8.69 4.36 -10.61
N ARG A 44 9.54 4.65 -11.60
CA ARG A 44 9.14 5.39 -12.83
C ARG A 44 8.09 4.66 -13.68
N GLN A 45 7.97 3.34 -13.52
CA GLN A 45 6.99 2.50 -14.21
C GLN A 45 5.81 2.11 -13.31
N GLY A 46 5.87 2.45 -12.02
CA GLY A 46 4.77 2.27 -11.08
C GLY A 46 3.82 3.46 -11.08
N ASP A 47 2.83 3.41 -10.20
CA ASP A 47 1.83 4.47 -10.07
C ASP A 47 2.40 5.73 -9.41
N PHE A 48 3.48 5.60 -8.64
CA PHE A 48 4.14 6.72 -8.00
C PHE A 48 5.64 6.50 -7.79
N VAL A 49 6.38 7.61 -7.85
CA VAL A 49 7.80 7.65 -7.51
C VAL A 49 7.97 8.11 -6.05
N THR A 50 8.98 7.59 -5.37
CA THR A 50 9.32 7.95 -3.98
C THR A 50 10.72 8.57 -3.92
N ALA A 51 11.07 9.23 -2.80
CA ALA A 51 12.36 9.90 -2.67
C ALA A 51 13.59 8.99 -2.92
N PRO A 52 13.64 7.73 -2.44
CA PRO A 52 14.71 6.79 -2.79
C PRO A 52 14.86 6.55 -4.30
N GLU A 53 13.76 6.56 -5.05
CA GLU A 53 13.75 6.32 -6.50
C GLU A 53 14.19 7.55 -7.30
N ILE A 54 14.20 8.74 -6.70
CA ILE A 54 14.59 10.00 -7.36
C ILE A 54 16.09 10.26 -7.24
N SER A 55 16.68 10.02 -6.07
CA SER A 55 18.09 10.37 -5.82
C SER A 55 18.72 9.47 -4.76
N GLN A 56 19.91 8.94 -5.06
CA GLN A 56 20.74 8.18 -4.12
C GLN A 56 21.06 8.97 -2.84
N MET A 57 21.14 10.30 -2.94
CA MET A 57 21.44 11.17 -1.80
C MET A 57 20.44 11.01 -0.66
N PHE A 58 19.17 10.67 -0.96
CA PHE A 58 18.18 10.41 0.09
C PHE A 58 18.60 9.23 0.99
N GLY A 59 19.05 8.13 0.40
CA GLY A 59 19.52 6.96 1.14
C GLY A 59 20.83 7.23 1.88
N GLU A 60 21.77 7.91 1.24
CA GLU A 60 23.07 8.26 1.84
C GLU A 60 22.90 9.16 3.08
N LEU A 61 22.07 10.19 2.99
CA LEU A 61 21.83 11.11 4.10
C LEU A 61 21.08 10.46 5.27
N LEU A 62 20.11 9.59 4.99
CA LEU A 62 19.46 8.79 6.04
C LEU A 62 20.47 7.83 6.70
N GLY A 63 21.35 7.21 5.92
CA GLY A 63 22.42 6.35 6.43
C GLY A 63 23.35 7.10 7.39
N LEU A 64 23.81 8.29 7.00
CA LEU A 64 24.63 9.15 7.87
C LEU A 64 23.87 9.56 9.15
N CYS A 65 22.61 9.95 9.02
CA CYS A 65 21.75 10.32 10.16
C CYS A 65 21.62 9.16 11.17
N LEU A 66 21.45 7.93 10.71
CA LEU A 66 21.33 6.74 11.56
C LEU A 66 22.67 6.31 12.18
N ALA A 67 23.79 6.51 11.47
CA ALA A 67 25.12 6.12 11.93
C ALA A 67 25.75 7.12 12.91
N GLN A 68 25.30 8.37 12.88
CA GLN A 68 25.81 9.42 13.74
C GLN A 68 25.23 9.29 15.16
N THR A 69 26.08 8.85 16.10
CA THR A 69 25.80 8.83 17.56
C THR A 69 26.10 10.15 18.23
#